data_AF-A0A0Q8BNH6-F1
#
_entry.id   AF-A0A0Q8BNH6-F1
#
_cell.length_a   1.000
_cell.length_b   1.000
_cell.length_c   1.000
_cell.angle_alpha   90.00
_cell.angle_beta   90.00
_cell.angle_gamma   90.00
#
_symmetry.space_group_name_H-M   'P 1'
#
loop_
_entity.id
_entity.type
_entity.pdbx_description
1 polymer ?
#
loop_
_entity_poly.entity_id
_entity_poly.type
_entity_poly.pdbx_seq_one_letter_code
_entity_poly.pdbx_strand_id
1 'polypeptide(L)'
;MRDSLMFQGQRNWTLPRAHRLVGMAMFALAFFAFAAVSAEAQSHDHATAAETDQAQAEPAAPGQSEPAAAPVVSYHAPTTFTLKTGIANGRMVYIGVGGDIEGQVNPTLMVHQGELVQINLINGEGAEHDIVLDQYAARSAIIVGKNASSTFSFVASKVGEFAYFCSIAGHRAAGMEGLIHVMAGPRSAMDSDAADIVRDPADLPGPIGQRPAQVVRVDLETVELTGRLDDGTTYVYWTFDRKVPGPFVRVRVGDTVEVHIRNAADSVMMHSVDFHAATGPGGGADFTQIAPGEEAVLTFQALKPGIYVYHCATPSVAHHITSGMYGLILVEPEGGLPQVDREFYVMQGELYTVDPFGTQGEMEMDYDKLISERPEYFLFNGSVGALTKSHPLYANAGETVRIFFGVGGPNFTSSFHVIGEIFDHVYTLGSITSPPLTGVQTITVPPGGATIVDFKIDRGGHYVLVDHALSRAERGLAGYLIVDGPDEDAIMHKGPAKQ
;
A
#
# COMPACT_ATOMS: atom_id res chain seq x y z
N MET A 1 51.51 -26.57 -39.95
CA MET A 1 51.27 -25.47 -40.92
C MET A 1 50.39 -24.48 -40.18
N ARG A 2 50.97 -23.39 -39.65
CA ARG A 2 50.93 -22.02 -40.22
C ARG A 2 49.50 -21.46 -40.23
N ASP A 3 49.15 -20.29 -39.69
CA ASP A 3 49.92 -19.16 -39.16
C ASP A 3 49.03 -18.29 -38.25
N SER A 4 49.71 -17.52 -37.40
CA SER A 4 49.26 -16.41 -36.56
C SER A 4 48.54 -15.28 -37.31
N LEU A 5 47.77 -14.46 -36.58
CA LEU A 5 47.82 -12.99 -36.72
C LEU A 5 47.33 -12.29 -35.44
N MET A 6 48.22 -11.46 -34.89
CA MET A 6 48.00 -10.54 -33.77
C MET A 6 47.16 -9.34 -34.20
N PHE A 7 46.43 -8.72 -33.26
CA PHE A 7 46.35 -7.26 -33.18
C PHE A 7 46.20 -6.78 -31.73
N GLN A 8 47.13 -5.91 -31.32
CA GLN A 8 47.16 -5.17 -30.06
C GLN A 8 46.17 -4.00 -30.07
N GLY A 9 45.69 -3.60 -28.89
CA GLY A 9 44.96 -2.34 -28.72
C GLY A 9 44.63 -2.03 -27.26
N GLN A 10 45.65 -1.74 -26.44
CA GLN A 10 45.47 -1.09 -25.13
C GLN A 10 45.04 0.37 -25.30
N ARG A 11 44.01 0.81 -24.58
CA ARG A 11 43.80 2.23 -24.25
C ARG A 11 43.41 2.39 -22.78
N ASN A 12 44.40 2.78 -21.99
CA ASN A 12 44.22 3.38 -20.66
C ASN A 12 43.57 4.77 -20.82
N TRP A 13 42.51 5.04 -20.07
CA TRP A 13 42.06 6.40 -19.79
C TRP A 13 42.32 6.72 -18.32
N THR A 14 43.22 7.67 -18.11
CA THR A 14 43.54 8.28 -16.82
C THR A 14 42.65 9.51 -16.62
N LEU A 15 42.06 9.65 -15.43
CA LEU A 15 41.38 10.86 -14.96
C LEU A 15 42.27 11.54 -13.91
N PRO A 16 42.47 12.88 -13.97
CA PRO A 16 42.92 13.62 -12.79
C PRO A 16 41.91 14.69 -12.34
N ARG A 17 41.52 14.53 -11.07
CA ARG A 17 41.49 15.51 -9.96
C ARG A 17 40.89 16.92 -10.14
N ALA A 18 39.79 17.11 -9.42
CA ALA A 18 39.57 18.09 -8.33
C ALA A 18 40.48 19.33 -8.22
N HIS A 19 39.82 20.50 -8.17
CA HIS A 19 40.37 21.73 -7.59
C HIS A 19 39.46 22.25 -6.46
N ARG A 20 40.05 22.43 -5.27
CA ARG A 20 39.62 23.33 -4.18
C ARG A 20 40.42 24.64 -4.29
N LEU A 21 39.81 25.78 -3.93
CA LEU A 21 40.40 26.98 -3.26
C LEU A 21 39.25 28.01 -3.06
N VAL A 22 38.80 28.38 -1.86
CA VAL A 22 39.36 29.22 -0.75
C VAL A 22 39.03 30.73 -0.86
N GLY A 23 38.52 31.31 0.24
CA GLY A 23 38.48 32.75 0.58
C GLY A 23 37.32 33.08 1.55
N MET A 24 37.49 33.13 2.90
CA MET A 24 37.84 34.28 3.78
C MET A 24 36.99 35.57 3.57
N ALA A 25 36.61 36.41 4.54
CA ALA A 25 36.30 36.40 5.99
C ALA A 25 35.91 37.86 6.40
N MET A 26 35.09 38.03 7.46
CA MET A 26 34.86 39.23 8.32
C MET A 26 34.03 40.43 7.78
N PHE A 27 33.36 41.34 8.54
CA PHE A 27 33.39 41.87 9.93
C PHE A 27 31.98 42.50 10.25
N ALA A 28 31.33 42.18 11.39
CA ALA A 28 31.01 43.02 12.59
C ALA A 28 29.74 43.92 12.69
N LEU A 29 28.97 43.63 13.76
CA LEU A 29 28.38 44.48 14.84
C LEU A 29 27.86 45.92 14.58
N ALA A 30 26.62 46.17 15.02
CA ALA A 30 26.29 47.30 15.89
C ALA A 30 25.02 47.08 16.73
N PHE A 31 25.12 47.47 18.00
CA PHE A 31 24.17 47.45 19.11
C PHE A 31 23.43 48.80 19.21
N PHE A 32 22.18 48.84 19.67
CA PHE A 32 21.67 49.94 20.53
C PHE A 32 20.48 49.45 21.38
N ALA A 33 20.47 49.90 22.64
CA ALA A 33 19.60 49.47 23.73
C ALA A 33 18.85 50.66 24.37
N PHE A 34 17.93 50.32 25.29
CA PHE A 34 17.26 51.13 26.34
C PHE A 34 16.03 51.98 25.92
N ALA A 35 14.94 52.13 26.69
CA ALA A 35 14.62 51.78 28.08
C ALA A 35 13.08 51.68 28.30
N ALA A 36 12.69 51.02 29.40
CA ALA A 36 11.34 50.86 29.95
C ALA A 36 10.93 52.00 30.92
N VAL A 37 9.62 52.20 31.17
CA VAL A 37 9.05 52.60 32.48
C VAL A 37 7.61 52.05 32.65
N SER A 38 7.37 51.55 33.87
CA SER A 38 6.22 50.96 34.59
C SER A 38 4.90 51.79 34.58
N ALA A 39 3.69 51.20 34.54
CA ALA A 39 2.86 50.50 35.55
C ALA A 39 2.04 51.42 36.47
N GLU A 40 0.71 51.21 36.50
CA GLU A 40 -0.13 51.57 37.64
C GLU A 40 -1.42 50.72 37.67
N ALA A 41 -1.71 50.18 38.84
CA ALA A 41 -2.89 49.40 39.19
C ALA A 41 -3.76 50.21 40.15
N GLN A 42 -5.08 50.04 40.08
CA GLN A 42 -6.00 50.46 41.15
C GLN A 42 -7.02 49.36 41.42
N SER A 43 -7.02 48.93 42.69
CA SER A 43 -7.96 48.05 43.36
C SER A 43 -9.08 48.85 44.04
N HIS A 44 -10.29 48.30 44.12
CA HIS A 44 -11.24 48.61 45.18
C HIS A 44 -11.95 47.32 45.64
N ASP A 45 -12.23 47.27 46.93
CA ASP A 45 -12.59 46.10 47.73
C ASP A 45 -13.87 46.36 48.55
N HIS A 46 -14.48 45.26 49.03
CA HIS A 46 -15.52 45.09 50.07
C HIS A 46 -17.01 45.41 49.77
N ALA A 47 -17.90 44.41 49.88
CA ALA A 47 -18.55 43.99 51.15
C ALA A 47 -19.72 42.99 50.93
N THR A 48 -19.92 42.12 51.93
CA THR A 48 -20.89 41.02 52.06
C THR A 48 -22.25 41.45 52.66
N ALA A 49 -23.34 40.75 52.30
CA ALA A 49 -24.48 40.43 53.19
C ALA A 49 -25.48 39.45 52.51
N ALA A 50 -26.22 38.71 53.34
CA ALA A 50 -26.91 37.45 53.06
C ALA A 50 -28.44 37.55 52.80
N GLU A 51 -28.95 36.47 52.20
CA GLU A 51 -30.29 35.84 52.25
C GLU A 51 -31.58 36.66 52.03
N THR A 52 -32.33 36.29 50.98
CA THR A 52 -33.76 35.93 51.10
C THR A 52 -34.16 34.92 50.01
N ASP A 53 -34.82 33.87 50.45
CA ASP A 53 -35.40 32.74 49.73
C ASP A 53 -36.69 33.15 49.00
N GLN A 54 -36.76 32.99 47.67
CA GLN A 54 -38.01 32.90 46.90
C GLN A 54 -37.85 31.96 45.71
N ALA A 55 -38.54 30.82 45.80
CA ALA A 55 -38.67 29.83 44.74
C ALA A 55 -39.23 30.46 43.45
N GLN A 56 -38.46 30.34 42.36
CA GLN A 56 -38.90 30.59 40.99
C GLN A 56 -38.48 29.41 40.09
N ALA A 57 -39.43 28.98 39.26
CA ALA A 57 -39.40 27.78 38.46
C ALA A 57 -38.17 27.65 37.53
N GLU A 58 -37.65 26.43 37.43
CA GLU A 58 -36.57 26.04 36.50
C GLU A 58 -36.91 26.39 35.04
N PRO A 59 -36.07 27.17 34.34
CA PRO A 59 -36.05 27.18 32.89
C PRO A 59 -35.26 25.95 32.40
N ALA A 60 -35.80 25.26 31.39
CA ALA A 60 -35.19 24.11 30.76
C ALA A 60 -33.73 24.36 30.34
N ALA A 61 -32.85 23.40 30.66
CA ALA A 61 -31.44 23.44 30.29
C ALA A 61 -31.28 23.52 28.75
N PRO A 62 -30.37 24.38 28.24
CA PRO A 62 -30.05 24.37 26.82
C PRO A 62 -29.38 23.04 26.46
N GLY A 63 -29.92 22.38 25.42
CA GLY A 63 -29.41 21.13 24.91
C GLY A 63 -27.91 21.21 24.65
N GLN A 64 -27.17 20.32 25.30
CA GLN A 64 -25.75 20.13 25.05
C GLN A 64 -25.61 19.61 23.61
N SER A 65 -25.16 20.48 22.71
CA SER A 65 -24.61 20.05 21.43
C SER A 65 -23.32 19.31 21.73
N GLU A 66 -23.27 18.01 21.42
CA GLU A 66 -22.02 17.25 21.38
C GLU A 66 -21.01 18.00 20.50
N PRO A 67 -19.76 18.21 20.97
CA PRO A 67 -18.73 18.71 20.09
C PRO A 67 -18.48 17.67 19.01
N ALA A 68 -18.72 18.06 17.75
CA ALA A 68 -18.33 17.25 16.59
C ALA A 68 -16.85 16.86 16.74
N ALA A 69 -16.59 15.56 16.80
CA ALA A 69 -15.24 15.03 16.81
C ALA A 69 -14.47 15.63 15.62
N ALA A 70 -13.32 16.25 15.89
CA ALA A 70 -12.43 16.71 14.83
C ALA A 70 -12.10 15.50 13.93
N PRO A 71 -12.21 15.63 12.59
CA PRO A 71 -11.98 14.51 11.69
C PRO A 71 -10.53 14.04 11.87
N VAL A 72 -10.37 12.84 12.44
CA VAL A 72 -9.11 12.11 12.40
C VAL A 72 -8.88 11.81 10.92
N VAL A 73 -7.73 12.23 10.39
CA VAL A 73 -7.28 11.75 9.07
C VAL A 73 -6.95 10.28 9.26
N SER A 74 -7.98 9.44 9.11
CA SER A 74 -7.77 8.04 8.85
C SER A 74 -7.06 7.95 7.51
N TYR A 75 -5.94 7.24 7.47
CA TYR A 75 -5.24 6.87 6.23
C TYR A 75 -6.06 5.86 5.41
N HIS A 76 -7.37 6.07 5.30
CA HIS A 76 -8.17 5.44 4.28
C HIS A 76 -7.58 5.83 2.92
N ALA A 77 -7.31 4.84 2.06
CA ALA A 77 -7.08 5.11 0.65
C ALA A 77 -8.20 6.05 0.16
N PRO A 78 -7.87 7.30 -0.24
CA PRO A 78 -8.89 8.29 -0.49
C PRO A 78 -9.76 7.85 -1.66
N THR A 79 -11.06 8.18 -1.61
CA THR A 79 -11.90 8.10 -2.81
C THR A 79 -11.35 9.11 -3.80
N THR A 80 -10.72 8.60 -4.87
CA THR A 80 -9.90 9.41 -5.76
C THR A 80 -10.62 9.65 -7.08
N PHE A 81 -10.62 10.90 -7.52
CA PHE A 81 -11.12 11.29 -8.84
C PHE A 81 -10.03 12.04 -9.60
N THR A 82 -9.85 11.71 -10.87
CA THR A 82 -8.97 12.48 -11.76
C THR A 82 -9.82 13.26 -12.77
N LEU A 83 -9.60 14.57 -12.82
CA LEU A 83 -10.27 15.47 -13.74
C LEU A 83 -9.25 16.13 -14.65
N LYS A 84 -9.46 16.00 -15.95
CA LYS A 84 -8.67 16.68 -16.98
C LYS A 84 -9.45 17.84 -17.56
N THR A 85 -8.85 19.03 -17.63
CA THR A 85 -9.51 20.18 -18.27
C THR A 85 -9.51 20.01 -19.79
N GLY A 86 -10.49 20.60 -20.46
CA GLY A 86 -10.54 20.55 -21.92
C GLY A 86 -11.76 21.23 -22.51
N ILE A 87 -11.92 21.03 -23.82
CA ILE A 87 -13.08 21.52 -24.56
C ILE A 87 -13.94 20.33 -24.98
N ALA A 88 -15.20 20.33 -24.57
CA ALA A 88 -16.20 19.35 -25.02
C ALA A 88 -17.51 20.07 -25.33
N ASN A 89 -18.19 19.66 -26.40
CA ASN A 89 -19.46 20.26 -26.83
C ASN A 89 -19.41 21.80 -26.97
N GLY A 90 -18.25 22.33 -27.42
CA GLY A 90 -18.02 23.77 -27.61
C GLY A 90 -17.87 24.58 -26.31
N ARG A 91 -17.69 23.93 -25.15
CA ARG A 91 -17.55 24.57 -23.84
C ARG A 91 -16.25 24.14 -23.17
N MET A 92 -15.76 24.98 -22.27
CA MET A 92 -14.65 24.64 -21.38
C MET A 92 -15.20 23.83 -20.20
N VAL A 93 -14.62 22.67 -19.94
CA VAL A 93 -15.17 21.67 -19.03
C VAL A 93 -14.08 20.92 -18.27
N TYR A 94 -14.49 20.18 -17.24
CA TYR A 94 -13.73 19.06 -16.69
C TYR A 94 -14.16 17.78 -17.40
N ILE A 95 -13.22 16.87 -17.64
CA ILE A 95 -13.45 15.55 -18.23
C ILE A 95 -12.93 14.51 -17.23
N GLY A 96 -13.76 13.56 -16.84
CA GLY A 96 -13.35 12.49 -15.93
C GLY A 96 -12.35 11.54 -16.58
N VAL A 97 -11.40 11.06 -15.77
CA VAL A 97 -10.36 10.11 -16.16
C VAL A 97 -10.32 8.98 -15.11
N GLY A 98 -10.53 7.75 -15.55
CA GLY A 98 -10.62 6.53 -14.76
C GLY A 98 -11.97 6.29 -14.08
N GLY A 99 -12.18 5.06 -13.60
CA GLY A 99 -13.32 4.65 -12.79
C GLY A 99 -14.69 4.91 -13.41
N ASP A 100 -15.68 5.17 -12.56
CA ASP A 100 -17.08 5.44 -12.94
C ASP A 100 -17.27 6.74 -13.75
N ILE A 101 -16.23 7.58 -13.88
CA ILE A 101 -16.31 8.91 -14.49
C ILE A 101 -15.59 9.01 -15.84
N GLU A 102 -15.01 7.92 -16.35
CA GLU A 102 -14.19 7.94 -17.57
C GLU A 102 -14.93 8.62 -18.74
N GLY A 103 -14.28 9.64 -19.32
CA GLY A 103 -14.77 10.39 -20.48
C GLY A 103 -15.98 11.30 -20.22
N GLN A 104 -16.56 11.28 -19.02
CA GLN A 104 -17.74 12.08 -18.70
C GLN A 104 -17.39 13.57 -18.58
N VAL A 105 -18.25 14.42 -19.13
CA VAL A 105 -18.10 15.89 -19.07
C VAL A 105 -18.74 16.41 -17.79
N ASN A 106 -17.97 17.14 -16.99
CA ASN A 106 -18.34 17.66 -15.67
C ASN A 106 -19.04 16.58 -14.81
N PRO A 107 -18.35 15.44 -14.58
CA PRO A 107 -18.98 14.29 -13.94
C PRO A 107 -19.55 14.63 -12.57
N THR A 108 -20.62 13.94 -12.19
CA THR A 108 -21.03 13.95 -10.77
C THR A 108 -20.13 13.00 -10.01
N LEU A 109 -19.41 13.51 -9.02
CA LEU A 109 -18.50 12.74 -8.17
C LEU A 109 -19.30 12.17 -7.00
N MET A 110 -19.59 10.87 -7.07
CA MET A 110 -20.37 10.17 -6.05
C MET A 110 -19.46 9.76 -4.88
N VAL A 111 -19.77 10.23 -3.67
CA VAL A 111 -18.98 9.94 -2.45
C VAL A 111 -19.92 9.64 -1.29
N HIS A 112 -19.38 9.03 -0.23
CA HIS A 112 -20.12 8.74 1.00
C HIS A 112 -19.65 9.62 2.16
N GLN A 113 -20.56 9.89 3.10
CA GLN A 113 -20.26 10.71 4.25
C GLN A 113 -19.09 10.12 5.07
N GLY A 114 -18.10 10.97 5.37
CA GLY A 114 -16.91 10.60 6.14
C GLY A 114 -15.73 10.14 5.29
N GLU A 115 -15.91 9.92 3.98
CA GLU A 115 -14.80 9.57 3.10
C GLU A 115 -13.79 10.73 2.98
N LEU A 116 -12.49 10.38 3.00
CA LEU A 116 -11.44 11.28 2.52
C LEU A 116 -11.49 11.23 0.99
N VAL A 117 -11.80 12.37 0.36
CA VAL A 117 -11.90 12.52 -1.09
C VAL A 117 -10.65 13.20 -1.60
N GLN A 118 -9.99 12.63 -2.61
CA GLN A 118 -8.84 13.21 -3.31
C GLN A 118 -9.26 13.56 -4.74
N ILE A 119 -8.93 14.77 -5.18
CA ILE A 119 -9.17 15.20 -6.56
C ILE A 119 -7.83 15.59 -7.20
N ASN A 120 -7.48 14.88 -8.27
CA ASN A 120 -6.32 15.14 -9.12
C ASN A 120 -6.76 15.98 -10.32
N LEU A 121 -6.34 17.24 -10.39
CA LEU A 121 -6.59 18.10 -11.54
C LEU A 121 -5.40 18.07 -12.49
N ILE A 122 -5.65 17.83 -13.79
CA ILE A 122 -4.66 17.85 -14.86
C ILE A 122 -5.09 18.84 -15.95
N ASN A 123 -4.19 19.74 -16.35
CA ASN A 123 -4.47 20.70 -17.42
C ASN A 123 -4.40 20.03 -18.80
N GLY A 124 -5.49 20.00 -19.57
CA GLY A 124 -5.51 19.34 -20.88
C GLY A 124 -5.22 20.25 -22.08
N GLU A 125 -5.70 21.49 -22.06
CA GLU A 125 -5.68 22.43 -23.19
C GLU A 125 -4.68 23.58 -23.06
N GLY A 126 -4.22 23.88 -21.83
CA GLY A 126 -3.16 24.86 -21.54
C GLY A 126 -3.63 26.24 -21.05
N ALA A 127 -4.94 26.47 -20.88
CA ALA A 127 -5.45 27.67 -20.20
C ALA A 127 -5.23 27.58 -18.67
N GLU A 128 -5.46 28.65 -17.92
CA GLU A 128 -5.34 28.61 -16.46
C GLU A 128 -6.58 27.94 -15.85
N HIS A 129 -6.39 27.04 -14.88
CA HIS A 129 -7.51 26.38 -14.21
C HIS A 129 -7.23 26.12 -12.74
N ASP A 130 -8.29 25.97 -11.97
CA ASP A 130 -8.29 25.36 -10.64
C ASP A 130 -9.58 24.55 -10.45
N ILE A 131 -9.76 23.98 -9.26
CA ILE A 131 -11.05 23.51 -8.76
C ILE A 131 -11.27 24.15 -7.39
N VAL A 132 -12.47 24.69 -7.16
CA VAL A 132 -12.92 25.22 -5.88
C VAL A 132 -14.19 24.51 -5.43
N LEU A 133 -14.24 24.19 -4.13
CA LEU A 133 -15.37 23.62 -3.41
C LEU A 133 -15.66 24.47 -2.17
N ASP A 134 -16.46 25.53 -2.34
CA ASP A 134 -16.67 26.58 -1.32
C ASP A 134 -17.16 26.03 0.02
N GLN A 135 -18.12 25.09 -0.01
CA GLN A 135 -18.77 24.58 1.20
C GLN A 135 -17.84 23.73 2.07
N TYR A 136 -16.71 23.29 1.53
CA TYR A 136 -15.66 22.57 2.23
C TYR A 136 -14.39 23.41 2.43
N ALA A 137 -14.37 24.66 1.93
CA ALA A 137 -13.19 25.51 1.87
C ALA A 137 -11.97 24.80 1.23
N ALA A 138 -12.22 23.89 0.30
CA ALA A 138 -11.21 23.07 -0.37
C ALA A 138 -10.98 23.59 -1.79
N ARG A 139 -9.72 23.58 -2.23
CA ARG A 139 -9.35 23.99 -3.60
C ARG A 139 -8.05 23.36 -4.05
N SER A 140 -7.87 23.23 -5.37
CA SER A 140 -6.55 22.97 -5.97
C SER A 140 -5.71 24.25 -6.02
N ALA A 141 -4.42 24.11 -6.33
CA ALA A 141 -3.63 25.23 -6.83
C ALA A 141 -4.12 25.63 -8.24
N ILE A 142 -3.84 26.87 -8.62
CA ILE A 142 -3.98 27.28 -10.02
C ILE A 142 -2.88 26.59 -10.82
N ILE A 143 -3.27 25.87 -11.86
CA ILE A 143 -2.37 25.20 -12.79
C ILE A 143 -2.33 25.95 -14.11
N VAL A 144 -1.12 26.09 -14.66
CA VAL A 144 -0.86 26.85 -15.89
C VAL A 144 -0.08 25.96 -16.85
N GLY A 145 -0.52 25.93 -18.11
CA GLY A 145 0.15 25.16 -19.15
C GLY A 145 -0.26 23.69 -19.17
N LYS A 146 -0.15 23.09 -20.36
CA LYS A 146 -0.60 21.72 -20.61
C LYS A 146 0.17 20.70 -19.74
N ASN A 147 -0.55 19.75 -19.17
CA ASN A 147 -0.10 18.71 -18.24
C ASN A 147 0.40 19.21 -16.87
N ALA A 148 0.30 20.51 -16.56
CA ALA A 148 0.44 20.95 -15.18
C ALA A 148 -0.67 20.30 -14.34
N SER A 149 -0.35 19.91 -13.10
CA SER A 149 -1.28 19.19 -12.24
C SER A 149 -1.30 19.73 -10.82
N SER A 150 -2.42 19.57 -10.15
CA SER A 150 -2.58 19.87 -8.72
C SER A 150 -3.53 18.86 -8.10
N THR A 151 -3.14 18.34 -6.94
CA THR A 151 -3.96 17.43 -6.14
C THR A 151 -4.34 18.11 -4.83
N PHE A 152 -5.57 17.91 -4.40
CA PHE A 152 -6.05 18.33 -3.08
C PHE A 152 -7.05 17.31 -2.53
N SER A 153 -7.23 17.31 -1.21
CA SER A 153 -8.14 16.39 -0.54
C SER A 153 -8.99 17.08 0.52
N PHE A 154 -10.16 16.52 0.80
CA PHE A 154 -11.07 16.98 1.86
C PHE A 154 -11.87 15.80 2.42
N VAL A 155 -12.36 15.93 3.66
CA VAL A 155 -13.27 14.93 4.24
C VAL A 155 -14.71 15.30 3.91
N ALA A 156 -15.45 14.40 3.27
CA ALA A 156 -16.85 14.55 2.89
C ALA A 156 -17.80 14.48 4.11
N SER A 157 -17.68 15.44 5.03
CA SER A 157 -18.38 15.47 6.31
C SER A 157 -19.87 15.84 6.24
N LYS A 158 -20.35 16.39 5.11
CA LYS A 158 -21.70 16.93 4.94
C LYS A 158 -22.42 16.19 3.81
N VAL A 159 -23.55 15.56 4.10
CA VAL A 159 -24.44 14.94 3.10
C VAL A 159 -25.10 16.02 2.24
N GLY A 160 -25.22 15.78 0.94
CA GLY A 160 -25.85 16.70 -0.01
C GLY A 160 -25.11 16.82 -1.35
N GLU A 161 -25.51 17.79 -2.16
CA GLU A 161 -24.87 18.11 -3.44
C GLU A 161 -24.09 19.43 -3.35
N PHE A 162 -22.85 19.40 -3.85
CA PHE A 162 -21.90 20.50 -3.74
C PHE A 162 -21.27 20.78 -5.09
N ALA A 163 -21.38 22.01 -5.59
CA ALA A 163 -20.73 22.38 -6.85
C ALA A 163 -19.21 22.45 -6.68
N TYR A 164 -18.49 21.81 -7.60
CA TYR A 164 -17.07 22.07 -7.82
C TYR A 164 -16.91 22.86 -9.13
N PHE A 165 -16.08 23.90 -9.13
CA PHE A 165 -16.00 24.81 -10.29
C PHE A 165 -14.63 25.48 -10.43
N CYS A 166 -14.37 26.04 -11.60
CA CYS A 166 -13.16 26.83 -11.88
C CYS A 166 -13.38 28.29 -11.45
N SER A 167 -12.51 28.82 -10.60
CA SER A 167 -12.57 30.20 -10.10
C SER A 167 -11.98 31.22 -11.08
N ILE A 168 -11.24 30.76 -12.09
CA ILE A 168 -10.66 31.62 -13.13
C ILE A 168 -11.78 32.38 -13.84
N ALA A 169 -11.55 33.69 -14.02
CA ALA A 169 -12.58 34.62 -14.46
C ALA A 169 -13.25 34.15 -15.77
N GLY A 170 -14.56 33.92 -15.70
CA GLY A 170 -15.37 33.48 -16.84
C GLY A 170 -15.38 31.96 -17.09
N HIS A 171 -14.49 31.18 -16.49
CA HIS A 171 -14.38 29.73 -16.77
C HIS A 171 -15.58 28.94 -16.25
N ARG A 172 -16.08 29.25 -15.04
CA ARG A 172 -17.34 28.69 -14.54
C ARG A 172 -18.51 28.99 -15.49
N ALA A 173 -18.65 30.25 -15.92
CA ALA A 173 -19.69 30.67 -16.85
C ALA A 173 -19.54 30.03 -18.25
N ALA A 174 -18.32 29.68 -18.65
CA ALA A 174 -18.02 28.96 -19.88
C ALA A 174 -18.33 27.46 -19.81
N GLY A 175 -18.60 26.93 -18.61
CA GLY A 175 -19.06 25.55 -18.40
C GLY A 175 -18.24 24.71 -17.42
N MET A 176 -17.20 25.25 -16.78
CA MET A 176 -16.37 24.50 -15.83
C MET A 176 -17.03 24.40 -14.45
N GLU A 177 -18.06 23.57 -14.36
CA GLU A 177 -18.80 23.28 -13.13
C GLU A 177 -19.40 21.87 -13.19
N GLY A 178 -19.19 21.10 -12.13
CA GLY A 178 -19.86 19.81 -11.90
C GLY A 178 -20.31 19.69 -10.44
N LEU A 179 -20.77 18.49 -10.05
CA LEU A 179 -21.31 18.24 -8.72
C LEU A 179 -20.52 17.15 -7.98
N ILE A 180 -20.36 17.32 -6.68
CA ILE A 180 -20.04 16.24 -5.74
C ILE A 180 -21.33 15.90 -5.01
N HIS A 181 -21.76 14.64 -5.08
CA HIS A 181 -22.92 14.14 -4.35
C HIS A 181 -22.44 13.26 -3.20
N VAL A 182 -22.59 13.77 -1.97
CA VAL A 182 -22.25 13.07 -0.73
C VAL A 182 -23.49 12.35 -0.21
N MET A 183 -23.49 11.03 -0.30
CA MET A 183 -24.56 10.15 0.17
C MET A 183 -24.39 9.80 1.66
N ALA A 184 -25.50 9.52 2.33
CA ALA A 184 -25.49 9.04 3.71
C ALA A 184 -25.13 7.54 3.77
N GLY A 185 -24.50 7.12 4.87
CA GLY A 185 -24.11 5.73 5.11
C GLY A 185 -22.82 5.33 4.39
N PRO A 186 -22.24 4.16 4.73
CA PRO A 186 -21.00 3.67 4.14
C PRO A 186 -21.19 3.24 2.67
N ARG A 187 -20.11 3.27 1.89
CA ARG A 187 -20.09 2.74 0.52
C ARG A 187 -20.30 1.23 0.53
N SER A 188 -21.27 0.75 -0.24
CA SER A 188 -21.47 -0.70 -0.47
C SER A 188 -20.37 -1.25 -1.36
N ALA A 189 -19.93 -2.48 -1.10
CA ALA A 189 -19.08 -3.22 -2.03
C ALA A 189 -19.84 -3.49 -3.34
N MET A 190 -19.12 -3.48 -4.47
CA MET A 190 -19.69 -3.88 -5.75
C MET A 190 -19.75 -5.41 -5.81
N ASP A 191 -20.93 -5.96 -6.14
CA ASP A 191 -21.08 -7.38 -6.42
C ASP A 191 -20.28 -7.76 -7.67
N SER A 192 -19.60 -8.90 -7.62
CA SER A 192 -18.86 -9.47 -8.75
C SER A 192 -19.03 -10.98 -8.77
N ASP A 193 -19.26 -11.54 -9.96
CA ASP A 193 -19.28 -12.99 -10.19
C ASP A 193 -17.86 -13.59 -10.31
N ALA A 194 -16.82 -12.74 -10.32
CA ALA A 194 -15.43 -13.20 -10.39
C ALA A 194 -14.97 -13.83 -9.07
N ALA A 195 -14.02 -14.75 -9.15
CA ALA A 195 -13.51 -15.41 -7.96
C ALA A 195 -12.75 -14.42 -7.05
N ASP A 196 -12.95 -14.56 -5.74
CA ASP A 196 -12.06 -13.93 -4.78
C ASP A 196 -10.73 -14.69 -4.76
N ILE A 197 -9.66 -14.04 -5.24
CA ILE A 197 -8.31 -14.59 -5.27
C ILE A 197 -7.46 -14.14 -4.07
N VAL A 198 -8.00 -13.35 -3.14
CA VAL A 198 -7.22 -12.79 -2.04
C VAL A 198 -6.86 -13.88 -1.03
N ARG A 199 -5.58 -13.99 -0.70
CA ARG A 199 -5.11 -14.75 0.47
C ARG A 199 -5.36 -13.93 1.73
N ASP A 200 -6.15 -14.47 2.65
CA ASP A 200 -6.29 -13.90 4.00
C ASP A 200 -4.90 -13.85 4.67
N PRO A 201 -4.45 -12.71 5.22
CA PRO A 201 -3.13 -12.60 5.81
C PRO A 201 -2.96 -13.47 7.06
N ALA A 202 -4.02 -14.00 7.67
CA ALA A 202 -3.95 -14.96 8.76
C ALA A 202 -4.02 -16.44 8.29
N ASP A 203 -4.13 -16.70 6.99
CA ASP A 203 -4.12 -18.05 6.42
C ASP A 203 -2.68 -18.57 6.21
N LEU A 204 -2.08 -19.01 7.32
CA LEU A 204 -0.79 -19.67 7.37
C LEU A 204 -0.74 -20.69 8.53
N PRO A 205 0.02 -21.79 8.40
CA PRO A 205 0.26 -22.68 9.53
C PRO A 205 1.11 -21.99 10.61
N GLY A 206 0.74 -22.18 11.88
CA GLY A 206 1.51 -21.68 13.02
C GLY A 206 2.83 -22.44 13.26
N PRO A 207 3.57 -22.13 14.34
CA PRO A 207 4.86 -22.74 14.64
C PRO A 207 4.84 -24.26 14.68
N ILE A 208 5.84 -24.90 14.07
CA ILE A 208 5.90 -26.37 13.93
C ILE A 208 6.02 -27.07 15.29
N GLY A 209 6.67 -26.41 16.26
CA GLY A 209 7.01 -26.99 17.55
C GLY A 209 8.24 -27.90 17.49
N GLN A 210 8.57 -28.51 18.62
CA GLN A 210 9.78 -29.34 18.76
C GLN A 210 9.54 -30.74 18.21
N ARG A 211 10.09 -31.03 17.03
CA ARG A 211 10.09 -32.36 16.43
C ARG A 211 11.37 -32.66 15.64
N PRO A 212 11.73 -33.94 15.43
CA PRO A 212 12.79 -34.30 14.48
C PRO A 212 12.39 -33.97 13.04
N ALA A 213 13.40 -33.96 12.16
CA ALA A 213 13.18 -33.90 10.72
C ALA A 213 12.38 -35.12 10.22
N GLN A 214 11.48 -34.91 9.27
CA GLN A 214 10.61 -35.94 8.71
C GLN A 214 10.34 -35.71 7.21
N VAL A 215 9.59 -36.62 6.58
CA VAL A 215 9.02 -36.38 5.25
C VAL A 215 7.76 -35.53 5.42
N VAL A 216 7.69 -34.39 4.72
CA VAL A 216 6.54 -33.49 4.71
C VAL A 216 5.97 -33.45 3.30
N ARG A 217 4.71 -33.85 3.15
CA ARG A 217 3.99 -33.73 1.88
C ARG A 217 3.39 -32.33 1.74
N VAL A 218 3.56 -31.75 0.57
CA VAL A 218 2.94 -30.47 0.16
C VAL A 218 2.19 -30.73 -1.14
N ASP A 219 0.91 -30.42 -1.17
CA ASP A 219 0.09 -30.53 -2.36
C ASP A 219 -0.17 -29.11 -2.91
N LEU A 220 0.09 -28.90 -4.19
CA LEU A 220 -0.17 -27.65 -4.91
C LEU A 220 -1.00 -27.92 -6.16
N GLU A 221 -2.01 -27.09 -6.42
CA GLU A 221 -2.77 -27.12 -7.67
C GLU A 221 -2.59 -25.80 -8.42
N THR A 222 -2.10 -25.84 -9.65
CA THR A 222 -2.01 -24.65 -10.49
C THR A 222 -3.29 -24.44 -11.26
N VAL A 223 -3.91 -23.27 -11.11
CA VAL A 223 -5.23 -22.95 -11.68
C VAL A 223 -5.20 -21.59 -12.34
N GLU A 224 -5.70 -21.52 -13.57
CA GLU A 224 -6.03 -20.28 -14.27
C GLU A 224 -7.51 -19.94 -14.04
N LEU A 225 -7.81 -18.73 -13.57
CA LEU A 225 -9.18 -18.31 -13.27
C LEU A 225 -9.37 -16.79 -13.36
N THR A 226 -10.57 -16.36 -13.75
CA THR A 226 -10.96 -14.95 -13.67
C THR A 226 -11.18 -14.56 -12.21
N GLY A 227 -10.33 -13.68 -11.70
CA GLY A 227 -10.37 -13.16 -10.35
C GLY A 227 -10.74 -11.67 -10.31
N ARG A 228 -11.32 -11.22 -9.19
CA ARG A 228 -11.55 -9.79 -8.93
C ARG A 228 -10.22 -9.08 -8.66
N LEU A 229 -9.89 -8.10 -9.50
CA LEU A 229 -8.70 -7.25 -9.35
C LEU A 229 -9.02 -5.98 -8.55
N ASP A 230 -10.14 -5.32 -8.84
CA ASP A 230 -10.64 -4.13 -8.16
C ASP A 230 -12.19 -4.11 -8.21
N ASP A 231 -12.83 -3.13 -7.58
CA ASP A 231 -14.27 -2.91 -7.64
C ASP A 231 -14.71 -2.67 -9.10
N GLY A 232 -15.44 -3.63 -9.68
CA GLY A 232 -15.87 -3.60 -11.09
C GLY A 232 -14.80 -4.00 -12.10
N THR A 233 -13.64 -4.51 -11.66
CA THR A 233 -12.51 -4.86 -12.52
C THR A 233 -12.05 -6.30 -12.29
N THR A 234 -11.83 -7.05 -13.37
CA THR A 234 -11.38 -8.46 -13.32
C THR A 234 -10.09 -8.67 -14.09
N TYR A 235 -9.37 -9.75 -13.78
CA TYR A 235 -8.17 -10.18 -14.50
C TYR A 235 -8.10 -11.72 -14.51
N VAL A 236 -7.49 -12.32 -15.53
CA VAL A 236 -7.25 -13.77 -15.57
C VAL A 236 -5.97 -14.09 -14.78
N TYR A 237 -6.14 -14.53 -13.54
CA TYR A 237 -5.04 -14.91 -12.66
C TYR A 237 -4.57 -16.34 -12.92
N TRP A 238 -3.28 -16.55 -12.72
CA TRP A 238 -2.68 -17.88 -12.65
C TRP A 238 -2.14 -18.05 -11.23
N THR A 239 -2.55 -19.10 -10.56
CA THR A 239 -2.41 -19.20 -9.11
C THR A 239 -1.87 -20.56 -8.69
N PHE A 240 -1.28 -20.60 -7.50
CA PHE A 240 -1.22 -21.83 -6.71
C PHE A 240 -2.43 -21.83 -5.78
N ASP A 241 -3.31 -22.81 -5.92
CA ASP A 241 -4.48 -23.05 -5.07
C ASP A 241 -5.50 -21.90 -5.08
N ARG A 242 -5.76 -21.33 -6.26
CA ARG A 242 -6.81 -20.34 -6.55
C ARG A 242 -6.68 -19.01 -5.82
N LYS A 243 -5.56 -18.76 -5.14
CA LYS A 243 -5.31 -17.56 -4.34
C LYS A 243 -3.95 -16.96 -4.64
N VAL A 244 -3.79 -15.68 -4.32
CA VAL A 244 -2.56 -14.91 -4.45
C VAL A 244 -2.26 -14.20 -3.11
N PRO A 245 -1.08 -14.42 -2.51
CA PRO A 245 -0.14 -15.47 -2.86
C PRO A 245 -0.69 -16.90 -2.68
N GLY A 246 0.07 -17.87 -3.19
CA GLY A 246 -0.15 -19.30 -2.98
C GLY A 246 -0.06 -19.72 -1.49
N PRO A 247 -0.27 -21.00 -1.17
CA PRO A 247 -0.24 -21.48 0.20
C PRO A 247 1.08 -21.16 0.93
N PHE A 248 1.01 -20.73 2.19
CA PHE A 248 2.21 -20.60 3.02
C PHE A 248 2.72 -22.00 3.39
N VAL A 249 3.88 -22.38 2.85
CA VAL A 249 4.52 -23.66 3.16
C VAL A 249 5.42 -23.51 4.37
N ARG A 250 5.28 -24.38 5.37
CA ARG A 250 6.09 -24.32 6.60
C ARG A 250 6.69 -25.68 6.91
N VAL A 251 8.01 -25.75 6.87
CA VAL A 251 8.81 -26.97 7.09
C VAL A 251 9.95 -26.67 8.06
N ARG A 252 10.62 -27.69 8.57
CA ARG A 252 11.78 -27.57 9.45
C ARG A 252 13.05 -27.88 8.68
N VAL A 253 14.16 -27.22 9.03
CA VAL A 253 15.48 -27.62 8.52
C VAL A 253 15.72 -29.12 8.73
N GLY A 254 16.19 -29.77 7.66
CA GLY A 254 16.43 -31.20 7.59
C GLY A 254 15.24 -32.02 7.08
N ASP A 255 14.02 -31.46 7.04
CA ASP A 255 12.87 -32.15 6.45
C ASP A 255 13.11 -32.52 4.99
N THR A 256 12.56 -33.64 4.57
CA THR A 256 12.42 -34.01 3.16
C THR A 256 11.02 -33.60 2.70
N VAL A 257 10.94 -32.62 1.81
CA VAL A 257 9.68 -32.09 1.28
C VAL A 257 9.31 -32.86 0.02
N GLU A 258 8.13 -33.46 -0.01
CA GLU A 258 7.54 -34.14 -1.17
C GLU A 258 6.39 -33.27 -1.71
N VAL A 259 6.69 -32.51 -2.75
CA VAL A 259 5.75 -31.60 -3.42
C VAL A 259 5.03 -32.35 -4.52
N HIS A 260 3.74 -32.57 -4.36
CA HIS A 260 2.83 -33.02 -5.41
C HIS A 260 2.23 -31.79 -6.05
N ILE A 261 2.53 -31.56 -7.32
CA ILE A 261 2.00 -30.43 -8.07
C ILE A 261 1.16 -30.93 -9.23
N ARG A 262 -0.07 -30.43 -9.34
CA ARG A 262 -0.99 -30.77 -10.42
C ARG A 262 -1.43 -29.51 -11.15
N ASN A 263 -1.49 -29.59 -12.48
CA ASN A 263 -2.04 -28.54 -13.30
C ASN A 263 -3.51 -28.83 -13.60
N ALA A 264 -4.38 -27.86 -13.35
CA ALA A 264 -5.79 -28.00 -13.66
C ALA A 264 -5.99 -28.34 -15.15
N ALA A 265 -7.01 -29.15 -15.43
CA ALA A 265 -7.23 -29.66 -16.79
C ALA A 265 -7.74 -28.59 -17.76
N ASP A 266 -8.27 -27.49 -17.22
CA ASP A 266 -8.78 -26.33 -17.94
C ASP A 266 -7.76 -25.19 -18.04
N SER A 267 -6.55 -25.34 -17.48
CA SER A 267 -5.43 -24.43 -17.73
C SER A 267 -5.06 -24.42 -19.21
N VAL A 268 -4.61 -23.26 -19.71
CA VAL A 268 -4.08 -23.13 -21.06
C VAL A 268 -2.58 -23.39 -21.08
N MET A 269 -1.88 -22.94 -20.03
CA MET A 269 -0.43 -22.93 -19.94
C MET A 269 0.09 -24.17 -19.22
N MET A 270 1.31 -24.56 -19.58
CA MET A 270 2.13 -25.36 -18.67
C MET A 270 2.46 -24.52 -17.43
N HIS A 271 2.60 -25.19 -16.31
CA HIS A 271 3.03 -24.58 -15.07
C HIS A 271 4.14 -25.41 -14.41
N SER A 272 4.82 -24.81 -13.43
CA SER A 272 5.88 -25.43 -12.65
C SER A 272 6.05 -24.73 -11.31
N VAL A 273 7.02 -25.17 -10.51
CA VAL A 273 7.40 -24.46 -9.28
C VAL A 273 8.92 -24.51 -9.03
N ASP A 274 9.47 -23.34 -8.76
CA ASP A 274 10.81 -23.10 -8.23
C ASP A 274 10.69 -22.66 -6.77
N PHE A 275 11.30 -23.41 -5.84
CA PHE A 275 11.46 -23.01 -4.46
C PHE A 275 12.87 -22.47 -4.22
N HIS A 276 13.01 -21.24 -3.76
CA HIS A 276 14.33 -20.71 -3.38
C HIS A 276 14.93 -21.42 -2.15
N ALA A 277 14.11 -22.19 -1.42
CA ALA A 277 14.53 -23.07 -0.34
C ALA A 277 15.14 -24.40 -0.83
N ALA A 278 14.91 -24.79 -2.09
CA ALA A 278 15.40 -26.04 -2.65
C ALA A 278 16.82 -25.90 -3.20
N THR A 279 17.60 -26.98 -3.12
CA THR A 279 18.95 -27.05 -3.70
C THR A 279 18.97 -28.06 -4.83
N GLY A 280 18.92 -27.58 -6.07
CA GLY A 280 18.89 -28.42 -7.27
C GLY A 280 18.57 -27.58 -8.53
N PRO A 281 18.57 -28.20 -9.72
CA PRO A 281 18.25 -27.51 -10.97
C PRO A 281 16.89 -26.80 -10.91
N GLY A 282 16.87 -25.52 -11.25
CA GLY A 282 15.68 -24.66 -11.27
C GLY A 282 14.91 -24.58 -9.94
N GLY A 283 15.54 -24.90 -8.80
CA GLY A 283 14.85 -24.99 -7.51
C GLY A 283 13.68 -25.97 -7.48
N GLY A 284 13.68 -26.96 -8.38
CA GLY A 284 12.57 -27.90 -8.58
C GLY A 284 11.85 -27.75 -9.92
N ALA A 285 12.00 -26.63 -10.62
CA ALA A 285 11.28 -26.33 -11.85
C ALA A 285 11.53 -27.34 -12.97
N ASP A 286 12.76 -27.84 -13.10
CA ASP A 286 13.13 -28.82 -14.13
C ASP A 286 12.38 -30.16 -13.97
N PHE A 287 11.92 -30.47 -12.76
CA PHE A 287 11.15 -31.68 -12.44
C PHE A 287 9.64 -31.46 -12.44
N THR A 288 9.17 -30.21 -12.58
CA THR A 288 7.77 -29.84 -12.36
C THR A 288 7.16 -29.09 -13.53
N GLN A 289 7.77 -29.10 -14.72
CA GLN A 289 7.09 -28.64 -15.93
C GLN A 289 5.94 -29.58 -16.29
N ILE A 290 4.70 -29.17 -16.01
CA ILE A 290 3.50 -29.99 -16.15
C ILE A 290 2.49 -29.36 -17.11
N ALA A 291 2.02 -30.14 -18.09
CA ALA A 291 0.96 -29.72 -19.01
C ALA A 291 -0.42 -29.71 -18.31
N PRO A 292 -1.42 -29.00 -18.86
CA PRO A 292 -2.78 -29.03 -18.33
C PRO A 292 -3.29 -30.47 -18.11
N GLY A 293 -3.80 -30.74 -16.91
CA GLY A 293 -4.30 -32.05 -16.49
C GLY A 293 -3.23 -33.05 -16.00
N GLU A 294 -1.94 -32.73 -16.11
CA GLU A 294 -0.84 -33.56 -15.63
C GLU A 294 -0.44 -33.24 -14.18
N GLU A 295 0.30 -34.17 -13.58
CA GLU A 295 0.87 -34.04 -12.23
C GLU A 295 2.36 -34.42 -12.25
N ALA A 296 3.11 -33.84 -11.32
CA ALA A 296 4.49 -34.20 -11.05
C ALA A 296 4.74 -34.25 -9.53
N VAL A 297 5.75 -35.03 -9.14
CA VAL A 297 6.22 -35.10 -7.75
C VAL A 297 7.68 -34.70 -7.69
N LEU A 298 7.96 -33.66 -6.92
CA LEU A 298 9.31 -33.21 -6.59
C LEU A 298 9.62 -33.57 -5.14
N THR A 299 10.73 -34.27 -4.90
CA THR A 299 11.24 -34.49 -3.55
C THR A 299 12.56 -33.77 -3.36
N PHE A 300 12.67 -32.91 -2.34
CA PHE A 300 13.91 -32.22 -1.99
C PHE A 300 14.12 -32.14 -0.47
N GLN A 301 15.36 -32.01 -0.02
CA GLN A 301 15.65 -31.79 1.40
C GLN A 301 15.76 -30.28 1.69
N ALA A 302 15.09 -29.80 2.73
CA ALA A 302 15.18 -28.42 3.21
C ALA A 302 16.49 -28.21 3.98
N LEU A 303 17.57 -27.90 3.26
CA LEU A 303 18.93 -27.89 3.81
C LEU A 303 19.27 -26.67 4.68
N LYS A 304 18.62 -25.53 4.45
CA LYS A 304 18.98 -24.25 5.07
C LYS A 304 17.74 -23.57 5.65
N PRO A 305 17.78 -23.13 6.92
CA PRO A 305 16.70 -22.34 7.49
C PRO A 305 16.69 -20.93 6.91
N GLY A 306 15.49 -20.42 6.63
CA GLY A 306 15.25 -19.11 6.02
C GLY A 306 13.78 -18.94 5.66
N ILE A 307 13.40 -17.70 5.37
CA ILE A 307 12.13 -17.39 4.69
C ILE A 307 12.44 -17.19 3.20
N TYR A 308 11.74 -17.92 2.34
CA TYR A 308 12.04 -17.99 0.92
C TYR A 308 10.77 -17.79 0.09
N VAL A 309 10.91 -17.12 -1.05
CA VAL A 309 9.86 -17.11 -2.07
C VAL A 309 9.88 -18.43 -2.83
N TYR A 310 8.72 -18.89 -3.26
CA TYR A 310 8.59 -19.85 -4.35
C TYR A 310 7.69 -19.27 -5.43
N HIS A 311 7.91 -19.64 -6.68
CA HIS A 311 7.14 -19.13 -7.80
C HIS A 311 7.13 -20.10 -8.98
N CYS A 312 6.22 -19.88 -9.94
CA CYS A 312 6.27 -20.62 -11.20
C CYS A 312 7.52 -20.25 -12.00
N ALA A 313 8.08 -21.21 -12.72
CA ALA A 313 9.32 -21.04 -13.50
C ALA A 313 9.18 -21.55 -14.95
N THR A 314 7.95 -21.58 -15.47
CA THR A 314 7.68 -21.85 -16.88
C THR A 314 7.86 -20.55 -17.70
N PRO A 315 8.59 -20.56 -18.83
CA PRO A 315 8.75 -19.36 -19.66
C PRO A 315 7.42 -18.89 -20.29
N SER A 316 7.07 -17.60 -20.29
CA SER A 316 7.78 -16.45 -19.71
C SER A 316 7.55 -16.36 -18.20
N VAL A 317 8.62 -16.56 -17.41
CA VAL A 317 8.54 -16.62 -15.93
C VAL A 317 7.94 -15.33 -15.35
N ALA A 318 8.33 -14.17 -15.88
CA ALA A 318 7.79 -12.89 -15.44
C ALA A 318 6.27 -12.78 -15.64
N HIS A 319 5.72 -13.38 -16.71
CA HIS A 319 4.28 -13.41 -16.96
C HIS A 319 3.56 -14.33 -15.97
N HIS A 320 4.15 -15.50 -15.66
CA HIS A 320 3.58 -16.38 -14.64
C HIS A 320 3.56 -15.74 -13.25
N ILE A 321 4.64 -15.04 -12.88
CA ILE A 321 4.74 -14.34 -11.60
C ILE A 321 3.72 -13.20 -11.53
N THR A 322 3.68 -12.30 -12.53
CA THR A 322 2.75 -11.16 -12.49
C THR A 322 1.30 -11.63 -12.43
N SER A 323 0.94 -12.71 -13.12
CA SER A 323 -0.41 -13.27 -13.07
C SER A 323 -0.79 -13.94 -11.73
N GLY A 324 0.13 -14.04 -10.77
CA GLY A 324 -0.17 -14.42 -9.38
C GLY A 324 0.58 -15.65 -8.84
N MET A 325 1.45 -16.28 -9.63
CA MET A 325 2.09 -17.55 -9.24
C MET A 325 3.33 -17.35 -8.36
N TYR A 326 3.12 -16.91 -7.13
CA TYR A 326 4.16 -16.79 -6.10
C TYR A 326 3.61 -17.11 -4.70
N GLY A 327 4.46 -17.59 -3.81
CA GLY A 327 4.17 -17.84 -2.40
C GLY A 327 5.41 -17.84 -1.52
N LEU A 328 5.26 -18.13 -0.23
CA LEU A 328 6.35 -18.23 0.73
C LEU A 328 6.50 -19.65 1.25
N ILE A 329 7.75 -20.07 1.39
CA ILE A 329 8.14 -21.24 2.18
C ILE A 329 9.05 -20.80 3.32
N LEU A 330 8.64 -21.10 4.56
CA LEU A 330 9.47 -20.97 5.74
C LEU A 330 10.13 -22.32 6.05
N VAL A 331 11.46 -22.33 6.07
CA VAL A 331 12.25 -23.42 6.63
C VAL A 331 12.67 -23.01 8.03
N GLU A 332 11.95 -23.47 9.06
CA GLU A 332 12.25 -23.16 10.46
C GLU A 332 13.63 -23.68 10.88
N PRO A 333 14.37 -22.93 11.71
CA PRO A 333 15.60 -23.42 12.33
C PRO A 333 15.26 -24.48 13.39
N GLU A 334 16.27 -25.20 13.88
CA GLU A 334 16.04 -26.33 14.78
C GLU A 334 15.26 -25.99 16.06
N GLY A 335 15.49 -24.78 16.60
CA GLY A 335 14.85 -24.27 17.80
C GLY A 335 13.50 -23.59 17.58
N GLY A 336 13.03 -23.50 16.33
CA GLY A 336 11.93 -22.63 15.94
C GLY A 336 12.33 -21.15 15.93
N LEU A 337 11.42 -20.29 15.44
CA LEU A 337 11.59 -18.84 15.55
C LEU A 337 11.24 -18.36 16.99
N PRO A 338 11.68 -17.15 17.40
CA PRO A 338 11.20 -16.55 18.64
C PRO A 338 9.66 -16.52 18.68
N GLN A 339 9.11 -16.83 19.86
CA GLN A 339 7.68 -16.84 20.11
C GLN A 339 7.10 -15.43 19.92
N VAL A 340 5.95 -15.37 19.26
CA VAL A 340 5.11 -14.18 19.09
C VAL A 340 3.67 -14.55 19.40
N ASP A 341 2.80 -13.56 19.56
CA ASP A 341 1.38 -13.79 19.86
C ASP A 341 0.58 -14.03 18.58
N ARG A 342 0.98 -13.41 17.46
CA ARG A 342 0.29 -13.49 16.17
C ARG A 342 1.25 -13.45 14.99
N GLU A 343 0.97 -14.23 13.96
CA GLU A 343 1.73 -14.26 12.71
C GLU A 343 0.81 -13.89 11.54
N PHE A 344 1.36 -13.18 10.54
CA PHE A 344 0.68 -12.80 9.31
C PHE A 344 1.51 -13.10 8.07
N TYR A 345 0.82 -13.29 6.95
CA TYR A 345 1.37 -13.62 5.64
C TYR A 345 0.98 -12.56 4.61
N VAL A 346 1.97 -11.80 4.13
CA VAL A 346 1.76 -10.73 3.14
C VAL A 346 2.78 -10.86 2.03
N MET A 347 2.33 -10.77 0.78
CA MET A 347 3.22 -10.63 -0.37
C MET A 347 2.83 -9.47 -1.26
N GLN A 348 3.85 -8.79 -1.81
CA GLN A 348 3.70 -7.77 -2.82
C GLN A 348 3.96 -8.32 -4.23
N GLY A 349 3.14 -7.88 -5.18
CA GLY A 349 3.36 -8.09 -6.60
C GLY A 349 2.84 -6.94 -7.45
N GLU A 350 3.14 -6.99 -8.75
CA GLU A 350 2.64 -6.03 -9.74
C GLU A 350 1.80 -6.72 -10.82
N LEU A 351 0.84 -5.99 -11.41
CA LEU A 351 0.18 -6.36 -12.67
C LEU A 351 0.42 -5.30 -13.74
N TYR A 352 0.61 -5.75 -14.98
CA TYR A 352 0.93 -4.93 -16.14
C TYR A 352 -0.24 -5.02 -17.12
N THR A 353 -1.25 -4.19 -16.93
CA THR A 353 -2.48 -4.22 -17.74
C THR A 353 -2.39 -3.26 -18.92
N VAL A 354 -3.12 -3.53 -20.00
CA VAL A 354 -3.27 -2.62 -21.16
C VAL A 354 -3.83 -1.29 -20.71
N ASP A 355 -4.98 -1.33 -20.04
CA ASP A 355 -5.65 -0.14 -19.54
C ASP A 355 -5.05 0.35 -18.21
N PRO A 356 -5.09 1.67 -17.94
CA PRO A 356 -4.56 2.23 -16.70
C PRO A 356 -5.26 1.72 -15.44
N PHE A 357 -4.57 1.84 -14.30
CA PHE A 357 -5.16 1.66 -12.97
C PHE A 357 -6.51 2.39 -12.82
N GLY A 358 -7.49 1.71 -12.23
CA GLY A 358 -8.83 2.24 -11.97
C GLY A 358 -9.79 2.15 -13.16
N THR A 359 -9.35 1.61 -14.31
CA THR A 359 -10.27 1.27 -15.41
C THR A 359 -11.13 0.06 -15.01
N GLN A 360 -12.43 0.13 -15.29
CA GLN A 360 -13.38 -0.96 -15.04
C GLN A 360 -13.45 -1.95 -16.20
N GLY A 361 -13.93 -3.16 -15.92
CA GLY A 361 -14.07 -4.25 -16.88
C GLY A 361 -12.98 -5.31 -16.78
N GLU A 362 -12.88 -6.13 -17.81
CA GLU A 362 -11.88 -7.19 -17.88
C GLU A 362 -10.54 -6.63 -18.35
N MET A 363 -9.53 -6.69 -17.51
CA MET A 363 -8.18 -6.24 -17.81
C MET A 363 -7.39 -7.33 -18.54
N GLU A 364 -6.67 -6.95 -19.58
CA GLU A 364 -5.73 -7.81 -20.30
C GLU A 364 -4.27 -7.43 -19.99
N MET A 365 -3.36 -8.40 -20.10
CA MET A 365 -1.92 -8.20 -19.88
C MET A 365 -1.27 -7.45 -21.05
N ASP A 366 -0.44 -6.45 -20.74
CA ASP A 366 0.41 -5.72 -21.69
C ASP A 366 1.87 -6.16 -21.58
N TYR A 367 2.33 -6.90 -22.59
CA TYR A 367 3.67 -7.48 -22.61
C TYR A 367 4.77 -6.43 -22.70
N ASP A 368 4.53 -5.33 -23.44
CA ASP A 368 5.51 -4.25 -23.58
C ASP A 368 5.67 -3.49 -22.26
N LYS A 369 4.58 -3.30 -21.51
CA LYS A 369 4.64 -2.78 -20.14
C LYS A 369 5.39 -3.72 -19.20
N LEU A 370 5.14 -5.04 -19.27
CA LEU A 370 5.84 -6.05 -18.45
C LEU A 370 7.35 -6.00 -18.66
N ILE A 371 7.81 -6.11 -19.91
CA ILE A 371 9.25 -6.13 -20.21
C ILE A 371 9.93 -4.76 -20.08
N SER A 372 9.15 -3.67 -20.04
CA SER A 372 9.66 -2.32 -19.80
C SER A 372 9.50 -1.84 -18.35
N GLU A 373 9.07 -2.73 -17.44
CA GLU A 373 8.86 -2.45 -16.02
C GLU A 373 7.91 -1.27 -15.77
N ARG A 374 6.77 -1.23 -16.48
CA ARG A 374 5.73 -0.19 -16.34
C ARG A 374 4.41 -0.79 -15.86
N PRO A 375 4.32 -1.25 -14.60
CA PRO A 375 3.11 -1.87 -14.08
C PRO A 375 1.99 -0.85 -13.99
N GLU A 376 0.74 -1.32 -13.92
CA GLU A 376 -0.45 -0.52 -13.63
C GLU A 376 -0.91 -0.65 -12.19
N TYR A 377 -0.85 -1.86 -11.64
CA TYR A 377 -1.28 -2.16 -10.28
C TYR A 377 -0.08 -2.60 -9.44
N PHE A 378 -0.09 -2.17 -8.18
CA PHE A 378 0.79 -2.69 -7.14
C PHE A 378 -0.09 -3.21 -6.01
N LEU A 379 0.08 -4.48 -5.64
CA LEU A 379 -0.92 -5.19 -4.86
C LEU A 379 -0.26 -5.91 -3.68
N PHE A 380 -0.91 -5.84 -2.51
CA PHE A 380 -0.71 -6.84 -1.47
C PHE A 380 -1.76 -7.93 -1.65
N ASN A 381 -1.36 -9.20 -1.57
CA ASN A 381 -2.24 -10.36 -1.61
C ASN A 381 -3.27 -10.33 -2.77
N GLY A 382 -2.81 -9.90 -3.95
CA GLY A 382 -3.46 -10.19 -5.23
C GLY A 382 -4.48 -9.19 -5.76
N SER A 383 -5.14 -8.37 -4.93
CA SER A 383 -6.18 -7.44 -5.40
C SER A 383 -6.07 -6.05 -4.77
N VAL A 384 -6.64 -5.04 -5.44
CA VAL A 384 -6.90 -3.75 -4.82
C VAL A 384 -7.87 -3.98 -3.67
N GLY A 385 -7.59 -3.34 -2.53
CA GLY A 385 -8.42 -3.49 -1.34
C GLY A 385 -8.28 -4.82 -0.60
N ALA A 386 -7.39 -5.71 -1.04
CA ALA A 386 -7.19 -7.05 -0.44
C ALA A 386 -7.02 -6.98 1.07
N LEU A 387 -6.09 -6.13 1.54
CA LEU A 387 -5.76 -6.00 2.96
C LEU A 387 -6.40 -4.78 3.63
N THR A 388 -7.37 -4.13 2.99
CA THR A 388 -8.05 -2.95 3.56
C THR A 388 -9.56 -3.14 3.68
N LYS A 389 -10.19 -3.73 2.65
CA LYS A 389 -11.63 -3.99 2.61
C LYS A 389 -11.94 -5.48 2.82
N SER A 390 -11.23 -6.37 2.12
CA SER A 390 -11.57 -7.81 2.08
C SER A 390 -11.06 -8.54 3.33
N HIS A 391 -9.74 -8.55 3.52
CA HIS A 391 -9.06 -9.30 4.58
C HIS A 391 -8.00 -8.42 5.27
N PRO A 392 -8.40 -7.34 5.98
CA PRO A 392 -7.45 -6.59 6.80
C PRO A 392 -6.89 -7.46 7.94
N LEU A 393 -5.72 -7.07 8.43
CA LEU A 393 -5.07 -7.72 9.57
C LEU A 393 -5.74 -7.23 10.86
N TYR A 394 -5.90 -8.12 11.84
CA TYR A 394 -6.46 -7.80 13.16
C TYR A 394 -5.57 -8.31 14.28
N ALA A 395 -5.27 -7.46 15.26
CA ALA A 395 -4.49 -7.79 16.45
C ALA A 395 -5.01 -7.01 17.67
N ASN A 396 -4.46 -7.32 18.85
CA ASN A 396 -4.79 -6.61 20.09
C ASN A 396 -3.59 -5.81 20.60
N ALA A 397 -3.85 -4.68 21.26
CA ALA A 397 -2.81 -3.94 21.96
C ALA A 397 -2.15 -4.84 23.03
N GLY A 398 -0.83 -4.81 23.08
CA GLY A 398 0.02 -5.66 23.91
C GLY A 398 0.55 -6.91 23.20
N GLU A 399 -0.04 -7.34 22.08
CA GLU A 399 0.46 -8.48 21.30
C GLU A 399 1.79 -8.12 20.60
N THR A 400 2.71 -9.07 20.58
CA THR A 400 3.84 -9.10 19.63
C THR A 400 3.38 -9.76 18.34
N VAL A 401 3.48 -9.03 17.24
CA VAL A 401 3.10 -9.50 15.91
C VAL A 401 4.34 -9.79 15.08
N ARG A 402 4.27 -10.85 14.27
CA ARG A 402 5.22 -11.16 13.19
C ARG A 402 4.53 -11.06 11.83
N ILE A 403 5.18 -10.42 10.87
CA ILE A 403 4.75 -10.43 9.47
C ILE A 403 5.82 -11.13 8.63
N PHE A 404 5.44 -12.22 7.97
CA PHE A 404 6.20 -12.83 6.89
C PHE A 404 5.91 -12.07 5.61
N PHE A 405 6.85 -11.21 5.21
CA PHE A 405 6.70 -10.33 4.07
C PHE A 405 7.58 -10.78 2.91
N GLY A 406 6.97 -11.04 1.75
CA GLY A 406 7.68 -11.42 0.53
C GLY A 406 7.36 -10.48 -0.64
N VAL A 407 8.25 -10.44 -1.62
CA VAL A 407 7.97 -9.76 -2.90
C VAL A 407 8.04 -10.81 -4.00
N GLY A 408 6.87 -11.20 -4.52
CA GLY A 408 6.81 -11.98 -5.75
C GLY A 408 7.33 -11.15 -6.91
N GLY A 409 6.91 -9.88 -6.97
CA GLY A 409 7.32 -8.93 -8.00
C GLY A 409 6.42 -9.01 -9.24
N PRO A 410 6.96 -9.16 -10.46
CA PRO A 410 8.30 -9.70 -10.74
C PRO A 410 9.47 -8.71 -10.67
N ASN A 411 9.24 -7.39 -10.67
CA ASN A 411 10.34 -6.45 -10.98
C ASN A 411 10.69 -5.48 -9.85
N PHE A 412 9.73 -5.07 -9.01
CA PHE A 412 9.96 -3.95 -8.10
C PHE A 412 10.35 -4.38 -6.70
N THR A 413 11.46 -3.83 -6.23
CA THR A 413 11.85 -3.89 -4.81
C THR A 413 10.88 -3.06 -3.97
N SER A 414 10.41 -3.63 -2.86
CA SER A 414 9.54 -2.95 -1.89
C SER A 414 10.36 -2.23 -0.82
N SER A 415 9.92 -1.04 -0.41
CA SER A 415 10.37 -0.35 0.80
C SER A 415 9.33 -0.57 1.90
N PHE A 416 9.22 -1.80 2.41
CA PHE A 416 8.14 -2.20 3.31
C PHE A 416 8.19 -1.45 4.64
N HIS A 417 7.04 -0.89 5.02
CA HIS A 417 6.86 -0.07 6.21
C HIS A 417 5.46 -0.27 6.78
N VAL A 418 5.32 -0.15 8.09
CA VAL A 418 4.03 -0.07 8.79
C VAL A 418 3.90 1.31 9.42
N ILE A 419 3.06 2.17 8.85
CA ILE A 419 2.81 3.52 9.35
C ILE A 419 2.20 3.41 10.76
N GLY A 420 2.83 4.10 11.71
CA GLY A 420 2.45 4.10 13.12
C GLY A 420 3.26 3.14 14.00
N GLU A 421 4.06 2.24 13.41
CA GLU A 421 4.90 1.29 14.15
C GLU A 421 6.39 1.38 13.78
N ILE A 422 7.21 0.74 14.61
CA ILE A 422 8.65 0.54 14.39
C ILE A 422 8.92 -0.95 14.52
N PHE A 423 9.68 -1.53 13.58
CA PHE A 423 10.06 -2.94 13.67
C PHE A 423 11.08 -3.15 14.79
N ASP A 424 10.67 -3.86 15.85
CA ASP A 424 11.56 -4.27 16.93
C ASP A 424 12.67 -5.17 16.41
N HIS A 425 12.33 -6.10 15.51
CA HIS A 425 13.28 -7.00 14.86
C HIS A 425 13.06 -7.07 13.35
N VAL A 426 14.13 -6.99 12.57
CA VAL A 426 14.11 -7.18 11.11
C VAL A 426 15.14 -8.23 10.71
N TYR A 427 14.66 -9.31 10.11
CA TYR A 427 15.47 -10.40 9.58
C TYR A 427 15.95 -10.07 8.17
N THR A 428 17.09 -9.38 8.11
CA THR A 428 17.64 -8.83 6.86
C THR A 428 17.86 -9.90 5.80
N LEU A 429 17.40 -9.63 4.58
CA LEU A 429 17.52 -10.53 3.42
C LEU A 429 16.92 -11.94 3.68
N GLY A 430 15.99 -12.06 4.63
CA GLY A 430 15.34 -13.33 4.97
C GLY A 430 16.22 -14.30 5.77
N SER A 431 17.40 -13.87 6.24
CA SER A 431 18.25 -14.70 7.09
C SER A 431 17.66 -14.82 8.49
N ILE A 432 17.30 -16.04 8.89
CA ILE A 432 16.80 -16.36 10.24
C ILE A 432 17.87 -17.01 11.14
N THR A 433 19.12 -17.04 10.67
CA THR A 433 20.28 -17.51 11.43
C THR A 433 21.21 -16.39 11.85
N SER A 434 21.22 -15.28 11.10
CA SER A 434 21.88 -14.06 11.53
C SER A 434 21.05 -13.36 12.60
N PRO A 435 21.67 -12.66 13.57
CA PRO A 435 20.93 -11.79 14.48
C PRO A 435 20.14 -10.74 13.68
N PRO A 436 18.85 -10.51 13.98
CA PRO A 436 18.07 -9.48 13.31
C PRO A 436 18.59 -8.08 13.67
N LEU A 437 18.38 -7.12 12.77
CA LEU A 437 18.50 -5.71 13.12
C LEU A 437 17.38 -5.33 14.10
N THR A 438 17.57 -4.25 14.86
CA THR A 438 16.60 -3.78 15.85
C THR A 438 16.26 -2.30 15.67
N GLY A 439 15.01 -1.93 15.98
CA GLY A 439 14.54 -0.53 15.92
C GLY A 439 14.56 0.06 14.51
N VAL A 440 14.02 -0.66 13.53
CA VAL A 440 14.08 -0.31 12.11
C VAL A 440 12.72 0.21 11.62
N GLN A 441 12.71 1.35 10.95
CA GLN A 441 11.47 1.96 10.42
C GLN A 441 10.98 1.29 9.13
N THR A 442 11.88 0.92 8.23
CA THR A 442 11.56 0.46 6.87
C THR A 442 12.62 -0.51 6.40
N ILE A 443 12.21 -1.58 5.72
CA ILE A 443 13.10 -2.60 5.18
C ILE A 443 12.94 -2.73 3.67
N THR A 444 14.07 -2.75 2.97
CA THR A 444 14.13 -2.99 1.52
C THR A 444 14.06 -4.50 1.24
N VAL A 445 13.10 -4.93 0.44
CA VAL A 445 12.90 -6.34 0.07
C VAL A 445 12.84 -6.48 -1.46
N PRO A 446 13.82 -7.16 -2.09
CA PRO A 446 13.88 -7.28 -3.55
C PRO A 446 12.83 -8.28 -4.08
N PRO A 447 12.47 -8.22 -5.38
CA PRO A 447 11.67 -9.27 -6.01
C PRO A 447 12.38 -10.62 -5.93
N GLY A 448 11.63 -11.69 -5.69
CA GLY A 448 12.16 -13.00 -5.33
C GLY A 448 12.78 -13.05 -3.92
N GLY A 449 12.70 -11.97 -3.15
CA GLY A 449 13.18 -11.89 -1.77
C GLY A 449 12.05 -11.87 -0.76
N ALA A 450 12.40 -12.20 0.49
CA ALA A 450 11.49 -12.12 1.63
C ALA A 450 12.22 -11.63 2.88
N THR A 451 11.46 -11.24 3.89
CA THR A 451 11.94 -10.87 5.23
C THR A 451 10.91 -11.28 6.29
N ILE A 452 11.31 -11.16 7.54
CA ILE A 452 10.45 -11.28 8.70
C ILE A 452 10.61 -9.99 9.49
N VAL A 453 9.50 -9.41 9.92
CA VAL A 453 9.51 -8.29 10.86
C VAL A 453 8.66 -8.64 12.08
N ASP A 454 9.17 -8.32 13.26
CA ASP A 454 8.45 -8.46 14.52
C ASP A 454 8.34 -7.11 15.20
N PHE A 455 7.20 -6.81 15.81
CA PHE A 455 6.99 -5.62 16.64
C PHE A 455 5.89 -5.84 17.67
N LYS A 456 6.05 -5.24 18.83
CA LYS A 456 5.01 -5.17 19.85
C LYS A 456 4.07 -4.01 19.55
N ILE A 457 2.77 -4.29 19.58
CA ILE A 457 1.74 -3.26 19.42
C ILE A 457 1.49 -2.62 20.78
N ASP A 458 2.04 -1.43 21.02
CA ASP A 458 1.94 -0.81 22.35
C ASP A 458 0.59 -0.15 22.64
N ARG A 459 -0.21 0.15 21.61
CA ARG A 459 -1.51 0.82 21.74
C ARG A 459 -2.50 0.47 20.62
N GLY A 460 -3.74 0.90 20.78
CA GLY A 460 -4.75 0.83 19.71
C GLY A 460 -4.51 1.84 18.60
N GLY A 461 -4.97 1.51 17.40
CA GLY A 461 -4.84 2.34 16.21
C GLY A 461 -5.12 1.59 14.91
N HIS A 462 -5.20 2.36 13.84
CA HIS A 462 -5.20 1.85 12.47
C HIS A 462 -3.79 2.00 11.90
N TYR A 463 -3.05 0.90 11.87
CA TYR A 463 -1.70 0.84 11.32
C TYR A 463 -1.76 0.50 9.84
N VAL A 464 -0.88 1.09 9.02
CA VAL A 464 -0.98 0.96 7.56
C VAL A 464 0.28 0.35 6.96
N LEU A 465 0.14 -0.84 6.38
CA LEU A 465 1.17 -1.50 5.60
C LEU A 465 1.30 -0.78 4.26
N VAL A 466 2.53 -0.39 3.91
CA VAL A 466 2.83 0.28 2.65
C VAL A 466 4.18 -0.17 2.10
N ASP A 467 4.36 0.05 0.80
CA ASP A 467 5.67 0.28 0.22
C ASP A 467 5.94 1.79 0.20
N HIS A 468 7.00 2.22 0.85
CA HIS A 468 7.32 3.63 1.05
C HIS A 468 7.76 4.36 -0.24
N ALA A 469 7.84 3.67 -1.38
CA ALA A 469 7.69 4.29 -2.70
C ALA A 469 6.21 4.71 -2.92
N LEU A 470 5.76 5.70 -2.15
CA LEU A 470 4.33 5.96 -1.85
C LEU A 470 3.42 6.25 -3.05
N SER A 471 3.96 6.62 -4.22
CA SER A 471 3.14 6.69 -5.44
C SER A 471 2.46 5.35 -5.77
N ARG A 472 2.95 4.23 -5.22
CA ARG A 472 2.35 2.89 -5.36
C ARG A 472 1.07 2.72 -4.54
N ALA A 473 0.88 3.48 -3.46
CA ALA A 473 -0.37 3.45 -2.68
C ALA A 473 -1.56 3.96 -3.51
N GLU A 474 -1.33 4.96 -4.38
CA GLU A 474 -2.32 5.44 -5.35
C GLU A 474 -2.61 4.44 -6.49
N ARG A 475 -1.95 3.28 -6.48
CA ARG A 475 -2.08 2.19 -7.46
C ARG A 475 -2.47 0.86 -6.82
N GLY A 476 -3.08 0.92 -5.63
CA GLY A 476 -3.65 -0.21 -4.90
C GLY A 476 -2.82 -0.75 -3.73
N LEU A 477 -1.59 -0.26 -3.51
CA LEU A 477 -0.64 -0.89 -2.58
C LEU A 477 -0.76 -0.35 -1.15
N ALA A 478 -1.83 -0.74 -0.46
CA ALA A 478 -2.03 -0.46 0.96
C ALA A 478 -2.67 -1.66 1.68
N GLY A 479 -2.38 -1.82 2.96
CA GLY A 479 -3.03 -2.77 3.85
C GLY A 479 -3.24 -2.18 5.24
N TYR A 480 -4.23 -2.68 5.99
CA TYR A 480 -4.54 -2.24 7.34
C TYR A 480 -4.25 -3.33 8.33
N LEU A 481 -3.61 -2.94 9.44
CA LEU A 481 -3.57 -3.67 10.69
C LEU A 481 -4.41 -2.90 11.71
N ILE A 482 -5.57 -3.46 12.04
CA ILE A 482 -6.58 -2.84 12.89
C ILE A 482 -6.42 -3.38 14.32
N VAL A 483 -6.29 -2.45 15.26
CA VAL A 483 -6.10 -2.73 16.68
C VAL A 483 -7.03 -1.86 17.50
N ASP A 484 -7.98 -2.47 18.19
CA ASP A 484 -8.91 -1.75 19.05
C ASP A 484 -8.19 -1.14 20.27
N GLY A 485 -8.55 0.11 20.59
CA GLY A 485 -8.07 0.81 21.77
C GLY A 485 -8.47 2.28 21.77
N PRO A 486 -8.12 3.04 22.82
CA PRO A 486 -8.45 4.45 22.90
C PRO A 486 -7.68 5.29 21.87
N ASP A 487 -8.32 6.33 21.34
CA ASP A 487 -7.69 7.32 20.45
C ASP A 487 -6.54 8.08 21.13
N GLU A 488 -6.62 8.27 22.45
CA GLU A 488 -5.64 9.03 23.24
C GLU A 488 -5.17 8.21 24.44
N ASP A 489 -3.86 8.14 24.63
CA ASP A 489 -3.21 7.54 25.79
C ASP A 489 -1.91 8.29 26.13
N ALA A 490 -1.03 7.72 26.96
CA ALA A 490 0.24 8.34 27.32
C ALA A 490 1.32 8.28 26.21
N ILE A 491 1.18 7.38 25.25
CA ILE A 491 2.09 7.20 24.10
C ILE A 491 1.78 8.26 23.03
N MET A 492 0.50 8.48 22.70
CA MET A 492 0.07 9.48 21.72
C MET A 492 -1.30 10.06 22.08
N HIS A 493 -1.41 11.39 22.11
CA HIS A 493 -2.67 12.08 22.40
C HIS A 493 -2.70 13.46 21.74
N LYS A 494 -3.90 14.04 21.63
CA LYS A 494 -4.05 15.42 21.16
C LYS A 494 -3.62 16.40 22.27
N GLY A 495 -3.17 17.59 21.87
CA GLY A 495 -2.77 18.63 22.81
C GLY A 495 -1.38 18.45 23.43
N PRO A 496 -0.94 19.39 24.29
CA PRO A 496 0.39 19.35 24.90
C PRO A 496 0.51 18.21 25.90
N ALA A 497 1.75 17.77 26.17
CA ALA A 497 2.05 16.74 27.17
C ALA A 497 1.37 17.06 28.52
N LYS A 498 0.71 16.05 29.11
CA LYS A 498 0.12 16.16 30.44
C LYS A 498 1.28 16.23 31.45
N GLN A 499 1.43 17.36 32.14
CA GLN A 499 2.45 17.58 33.18
C GLN A 499 2.16 16.78 34.44
#